data_AF-A0A853JFG2-F1
#
_entry.id   AF-A0A853JFG2-F1
#
_cell.length_a   1.000
_cell.length_b   1.000
_cell.length_c   1.000
_cell.angle_alpha   90.00
_cell.angle_beta   90.00
_cell.angle_gamma   90.00
#
_symmetry.space_group_name_H-M   'P 1'
#
loop_
_entity.id
_entity.type
_entity.pdbx_description
1 polymer ?
#
loop_
_entity_poly.entity_id
_entity_poly.type
_entity_poly.pdbx_seq_one_letter_code
_entity_poly.pdbx_strand_id
1 'polypeptide(L)'
;MNSLLLHAISILCLLVTGACSAPPVASPTLPEDVRSFVAERDLCDHFRGEVPDPEDRQRMDEVISAIDRHCTGTDARLDALRAKYADRAEILSRLAPYESGIEAR
;
A
#
# COMPACT_ATOMS: atom_id res chain seq x y z
N MET A 1 32.18 24.58 -48.12
CA MET A 1 31.31 23.79 -49.02
C MET A 1 30.45 22.87 -48.15
N ASN A 2 29.17 23.24 -48.06
CA ASN A 2 27.98 22.48 -47.68
C ASN A 2 28.05 21.38 -46.61
N SER A 3 27.61 21.74 -45.41
CA SER A 3 26.90 20.80 -44.52
C SER A 3 25.70 21.47 -43.83
N LEU A 4 24.99 22.34 -44.57
CA LEU A 4 23.86 23.15 -44.09
C LEU A 4 22.50 22.71 -44.68
N LEU A 5 22.43 21.57 -45.38
CA LEU A 5 21.22 21.14 -46.10
C LEU A 5 20.48 19.93 -45.49
N LEU A 6 20.89 19.43 -44.31
CA LEU A 6 20.20 18.30 -43.66
C LEU A 6 19.28 18.68 -42.48
N HIS A 7 19.16 19.96 -42.13
CA HIS A 7 18.32 20.40 -41.00
C HIS A 7 16.94 20.94 -41.42
N ALA A 8 16.64 20.95 -42.72
CA ALA A 8 15.44 21.62 -43.25
C ALA A 8 14.17 20.74 -43.34
N ILE A 9 14.20 19.49 -42.87
CA ILE A 9 13.06 18.56 -42.95
C ILE A 9 12.83 17.85 -41.59
N SER A 10 13.06 18.55 -40.48
CA SER A 10 12.64 18.05 -39.17
C SER A 10 11.46 18.86 -38.66
N ILE A 11 10.32 18.60 -39.29
CA ILE A 11 9.05 18.38 -38.61
C ILE A 11 8.63 19.53 -37.69
N LEU A 12 8.16 20.58 -38.37
CA LEU A 12 7.02 21.39 -37.96
C LEU A 12 5.81 20.47 -37.70
N CYS A 13 5.75 19.79 -36.56
CA CYS A 13 4.55 19.08 -36.09
C CYS A 13 4.66 18.72 -34.60
N LEU A 14 4.66 19.72 -33.71
CA LEU A 14 4.58 19.48 -32.28
C LEU A 14 3.68 20.50 -31.58
N LEU A 15 2.47 20.71 -32.11
CA LEU A 15 1.47 21.60 -31.50
C LEU A 15 0.07 20.99 -31.51
N VAL A 16 -0.10 19.80 -30.93
CA VAL A 16 -1.40 19.38 -30.35
C VAL A 16 -1.18 18.39 -29.21
N THR A 17 -0.63 18.85 -28.07
CA THR A 17 -0.82 18.12 -26.81
C THR A 17 -2.15 18.57 -26.23
N GLY A 18 -3.22 17.88 -26.64
CA GLY A 18 -4.51 17.99 -25.97
C GLY A 18 -4.38 17.47 -24.54
N ALA A 19 -4.25 18.39 -23.58
CA ALA A 19 -4.34 18.05 -22.17
C ALA A 19 -5.79 17.62 -21.86
N CYS A 20 -6.04 16.32 -21.88
CA CYS A 20 -7.17 15.75 -21.16
C CYS A 20 -6.89 15.95 -19.66
N SER A 21 -7.28 17.10 -19.13
CA SER A 21 -7.36 17.32 -17.69
C SER A 21 -8.49 16.45 -17.15
N ALA A 22 -8.18 15.20 -16.78
CA ALA A 22 -9.08 14.43 -15.94
C ALA A 22 -9.29 15.23 -14.64
N PRO A 23 -10.52 15.38 -14.13
CA PRO A 23 -10.74 15.99 -12.84
C PRO A 23 -9.95 15.22 -11.78
N PRO A 24 -9.35 15.89 -10.78
CA PRO A 24 -8.69 15.19 -9.70
C PRO A 24 -9.72 14.27 -9.04
N VAL A 25 -9.53 12.96 -9.18
CA VAL A 25 -10.29 11.97 -8.44
C VAL A 25 -9.86 12.15 -7.00
N ALA A 26 -10.69 12.85 -6.22
CA ALA A 26 -10.48 12.95 -4.78
C ALA A 26 -10.50 11.51 -4.25
N SER A 27 -9.35 11.00 -3.83
CA SER A 27 -9.28 9.70 -3.18
C SER A 27 -10.23 9.78 -1.98
N PRO A 28 -11.26 8.92 -1.90
CA PRO A 28 -12.14 8.95 -0.75
C PRO A 28 -11.27 8.70 0.48
N THR A 29 -11.20 9.68 1.38
CA THR A 29 -10.42 9.55 2.60
C THR A 29 -10.97 8.35 3.36
N LEU A 30 -10.15 7.31 3.54
CA LEU A 30 -10.55 6.09 4.25
C LEU A 30 -11.10 6.45 5.64
N PRO A 31 -12.11 5.76 6.16
CA PRO A 31 -12.54 5.94 7.55
C PRO A 31 -11.40 5.74 8.55
N GLU A 32 -11.44 6.44 9.69
CA GLU A 32 -10.34 6.45 10.68
C GLU A 32 -10.01 5.05 11.21
N ASP A 33 -11.01 4.21 11.45
CA ASP A 33 -10.82 2.82 11.90
C ASP A 33 -10.18 1.92 10.82
N VAL A 34 -10.44 2.19 9.54
CA VAL A 34 -9.74 1.53 8.43
C VAL A 34 -8.30 2.01 8.34
N ARG A 35 -8.05 3.31 8.51
CA ARG A 35 -6.68 3.88 8.49
C ARG A 35 -5.83 3.35 9.63
N SER A 36 -6.37 3.34 10.85
CA SER A 36 -5.65 2.85 12.02
C SER A 36 -5.40 1.34 11.93
N PHE A 37 -6.37 0.58 11.42
CA PHE A 37 -6.17 -0.84 11.14
C PHE A 37 -5.04 -1.08 10.15
N VAL A 38 -5.05 -0.39 9.02
CA VAL A 38 -4.00 -0.46 7.99
C VAL A 38 -2.63 -0.17 8.61
N ALA A 39 -2.50 0.93 9.35
CA ALA A 39 -1.22 1.36 9.90
C ALA A 39 -0.64 0.33 10.88
N GLU A 40 -1.47 -0.24 11.75
CA GLU A 40 -1.05 -1.27 12.70
C GLU A 40 -0.76 -2.60 12.01
N ARG A 41 -1.60 -3.01 11.07
CA ARG A 41 -1.45 -4.29 10.38
C ARG A 41 -0.26 -4.29 9.42
N ASP A 42 0.04 -3.16 8.79
CA ASP A 42 1.26 -3.00 7.97
C ASP A 42 2.53 -3.18 8.83
N LEU A 43 2.54 -2.69 10.07
CA LEU A 43 3.64 -2.93 11.00
C LEU A 43 3.73 -4.41 11.42
N CYS A 44 2.60 -5.03 11.72
CA CYS A 44 2.56 -6.47 12.00
C CYS A 44 3.15 -7.29 10.83
N ASP A 45 2.69 -7.04 9.61
CA ASP A 45 3.15 -7.78 8.42
C ASP A 45 4.63 -7.48 8.09
N HIS A 46 5.10 -6.26 8.37
CA HIS A 46 6.52 -5.92 8.31
C HIS A 46 7.35 -6.84 9.22
N PHE A 47 7.03 -6.91 10.52
CA PHE A 47 7.80 -7.71 11.46
C PHE A 47 7.63 -9.23 11.24
N ARG A 48 6.46 -9.69 10.82
CA ARG A 48 6.24 -11.10 10.43
C ARG A 48 7.11 -11.54 9.25
N GLY A 49 7.42 -10.62 8.36
CA GLY A 49 8.29 -10.87 7.20
C GLY A 49 9.78 -10.83 7.53
N GLU A 50 10.16 -10.43 8.74
CA GLU A 50 11.56 -10.35 9.14
C GLU A 50 12.12 -11.70 9.54
N VAL A 51 13.31 -12.02 8.99
CA VAL A 51 14.12 -13.17 9.40
C VAL A 51 15.50 -12.66 9.82
N PRO A 52 15.66 -12.16 11.06
CA PRO A 52 16.96 -11.74 11.56
C PRO A 52 17.99 -12.87 11.63
N ASP A 53 19.27 -12.48 11.75
CA ASP A 53 20.38 -13.41 11.97
C ASP A 53 20.13 -14.22 13.26
N PRO A 54 20.21 -15.57 13.22
CA PRO A 54 20.05 -16.41 14.41
C PRO A 54 21.02 -16.09 15.56
N GLU A 55 22.19 -15.51 15.27
CA GLU A 55 23.15 -15.09 16.29
C GLU A 55 22.75 -13.76 16.97
N ASP A 56 21.89 -12.95 16.32
CA ASP A 56 21.38 -11.69 16.88
C ASP A 56 20.12 -11.93 17.73
N ARG A 57 20.36 -12.49 18.92
CA ARG A 57 19.31 -12.78 19.91
C ARG A 57 18.50 -11.55 20.30
N GLN A 58 19.13 -10.38 20.37
CA GLN A 58 18.45 -9.14 20.73
C GLN A 58 17.43 -8.76 19.66
N ARG A 59 17.82 -8.81 18.38
CA ARG A 59 16.90 -8.52 17.28
C ARG A 59 15.77 -9.55 17.17
N MET A 60 16.06 -10.82 17.44
CA MET A 60 15.03 -11.87 17.53
C MET A 60 13.93 -11.52 18.54
N ASP A 61 14.33 -11.16 19.76
CA ASP A 61 13.39 -10.82 20.84
C ASP A 61 12.59 -9.55 20.50
N GLU A 62 13.20 -8.57 19.83
CA GLU A 62 12.51 -7.37 19.35
C GLU A 62 11.46 -7.66 18.29
N VAL A 63 11.78 -8.49 17.29
CA VAL A 63 10.84 -8.89 16.23
C VAL A 63 9.67 -9.65 16.85
N ILE A 64 9.93 -10.62 17.73
CA ILE A 64 8.87 -11.38 18.41
C ILE A 64 7.96 -10.43 19.20
N SER A 65 8.55 -9.54 20.00
CA SER A 65 7.77 -8.59 20.79
C SER A 65 6.99 -7.60 19.92
N ALA A 66 7.52 -7.20 18.77
CA ALA A 66 6.82 -6.33 17.83
C ALA A 66 5.66 -7.05 17.13
N ILE A 67 5.83 -8.32 16.75
CA ILE A 67 4.76 -9.17 16.24
C ILE A 67 3.64 -9.25 17.28
N ASP A 68 3.95 -9.59 18.53
CA ASP A 68 2.93 -9.68 19.59
C ASP A 68 2.19 -8.34 19.78
N ARG A 69 2.91 -7.22 19.78
CA ARG A 69 2.30 -5.89 19.96
C ARG A 69 1.39 -5.46 18.81
N HIS A 70 1.76 -5.76 17.57
CA HIS A 70 1.09 -5.22 16.39
C HIS A 70 0.12 -6.21 15.73
N CYS A 71 0.28 -7.50 15.97
CA CYS A 71 -0.56 -8.52 15.34
C CYS A 71 -1.77 -8.92 16.20
N THR A 72 -1.67 -8.87 17.54
CA THR A 72 -2.76 -9.34 18.41
C THR A 72 -4.05 -8.54 18.24
N GLY A 73 -5.18 -9.25 18.07
CA GLY A 73 -6.52 -8.70 17.89
C GLY A 73 -6.80 -8.13 16.49
N THR A 74 -5.82 -8.13 15.58
CA THR A 74 -6.00 -7.59 14.22
C THR A 74 -6.84 -8.49 13.32
N ASP A 75 -6.87 -9.81 13.54
CA ASP A 75 -7.75 -10.74 12.81
C ASP A 75 -9.22 -10.47 13.12
N ALA A 76 -9.56 -10.38 14.41
CA ALA A 76 -10.91 -10.02 14.84
C ALA A 76 -11.31 -8.63 14.33
N ARG A 77 -10.37 -7.68 14.30
CA ARG A 77 -10.62 -6.32 13.79
C ARG A 77 -10.80 -6.30 12.27
N LEU A 78 -10.06 -7.11 11.51
CA LEU A 78 -10.23 -7.26 10.07
C LEU A 78 -11.62 -7.79 9.73
N ASP A 79 -12.07 -8.83 10.43
CA ASP A 79 -13.40 -9.41 10.23
C ASP A 79 -14.50 -8.39 10.57
N ALA A 80 -14.34 -7.66 11.69
CA ALA A 80 -15.27 -6.60 12.07
C ALA A 80 -15.33 -5.47 11.03
N LEU A 81 -14.20 -5.06 10.46
CA LEU A 81 -14.15 -4.02 9.43
C LEU A 81 -14.78 -4.48 8.11
N ARG A 82 -14.52 -5.73 7.68
CA ARG A 82 -15.15 -6.32 6.49
C ARG A 82 -16.68 -6.39 6.64
N ALA A 83 -17.16 -6.77 7.83
CA ALA A 83 -18.59 -6.77 8.13
C ALA A 83 -19.19 -5.35 8.16
N LYS A 84 -18.53 -4.40 8.84
CA LYS A 84 -18.98 -3.02 8.95
C LYS A 84 -19.09 -2.30 7.60
N TYR A 85 -18.18 -2.60 6.68
CA TYR A 85 -18.08 -1.94 5.38
C TYR A 85 -18.49 -2.85 4.20
N ALA A 86 -19.36 -3.83 4.44
CA ALA A 86 -19.78 -4.83 3.45
C ALA A 86 -20.33 -4.22 2.14
N ASP A 87 -20.99 -3.06 2.22
CA ASP A 87 -21.57 -2.37 1.05
C ASP A 87 -20.62 -1.34 0.41
N ARG A 88 -19.36 -1.25 0.87
CA ARG A 88 -18.37 -0.25 0.45
C ARG A 88 -17.22 -0.94 -0.27
N ALA A 89 -17.40 -1.19 -1.57
CA ALA A 89 -16.43 -1.90 -2.40
C ALA A 89 -15.03 -1.29 -2.36
N GLU A 90 -14.92 0.04 -2.26
CA GLU A 90 -13.63 0.73 -2.16
C GLU A 90 -12.86 0.39 -0.86
N ILE A 91 -13.57 0.19 0.25
CA ILE A 91 -12.97 -0.18 1.54
C ILE A 91 -12.64 -1.67 1.54
N LEU A 92 -13.53 -2.53 1.04
CA LEU A 92 -13.26 -3.96 0.92
C LEU A 92 -12.03 -4.22 0.04
N SER A 93 -11.86 -3.48 -1.06
CA SER A 93 -10.66 -3.55 -1.89
C SER A 93 -9.40 -3.15 -1.11
N ARG A 94 -9.48 -2.15 -0.22
CA ARG A 94 -8.34 -1.76 0.64
C ARG A 94 -7.99 -2.84 1.68
N LEU A 95 -8.99 -3.57 2.17
CA LEU A 95 -8.85 -4.63 3.19
C LEU A 95 -8.55 -6.02 2.60
N ALA A 96 -8.72 -6.21 1.30
CA ALA A 96 -8.54 -7.49 0.62
C ALA A 96 -7.13 -8.10 0.77
N PRO A 97 -6.03 -7.32 0.75
CA PRO A 97 -4.69 -7.88 0.88
C PRO A 97 -4.35 -8.48 2.24
N TYR A 98 -5.07 -8.10 3.30
CA TYR A 98 -4.77 -8.59 4.65
C TYR A 98 -5.34 -9.99 4.88
N GLU A 99 -4.46 -10.90 5.32
CA GLU A 99 -4.80 -12.29 5.61
C GLU A 99 -5.65 -12.40 6.89
N SER A 100 -6.57 -13.36 6.96
CA SER A 100 -7.23 -13.73 8.22
C SER A 100 -6.47 -14.87 8.89
N GLY A 101 -6.54 -14.95 10.22
CA GLY A 101 -6.01 -16.10 10.99
C GLY A 101 -4.49 -16.09 11.16
N ILE A 102 -3.88 -14.91 11.11
CA ILE A 102 -2.43 -14.77 11.32
C ILE A 102 -2.01 -14.92 12.79
N GLU A 103 -2.97 -14.81 13.71
CA GLU A 103 -2.78 -14.93 15.16
C GLU A 103 -2.95 -16.37 15.67
N ALA A 104 -3.57 -17.25 14.87
CA ALA A 104 -3.79 -18.64 15.25
C ALA A 104 -2.46 -19.41 15.21
N ARG A 105 -1.95 -19.79 16.38
CA ARG A 105 -0.78 -20.64 16.58
C ARG A 105 -1.16 -21.95 17.25
#